data_AF-A0A5J4ZQ75-F1
#
_entry.id   AF-A0A5J4ZQ75-F1
#
_cell.length_a   1.000
_cell.length_b   1.000
_cell.length_c   1.000
_cell.angle_alpha   90.00
_cell.angle_beta   90.00
_cell.angle_gamma   90.00
#
_symmetry.space_group_name_H-M   'P 1'
#
loop_
_entity.id
_entity.type
_entity.pdbx_description
1 polymer ?
#
loop_
_entity_poly.entity_id
_entity_poly.type
_entity_poly.pdbx_seq_one_letter_code
_entity_poly.pdbx_strand_id
1 'polypeptide(L)' 'MVFLDPPLDRGLDISPRELALLCQKVENHIVGAPCGVMDQMTLACGEANKLLAMIFQPVEIVGLVDIPSHIRFWGIDLGI' A
#
# COMPACT_ATOMS: atom_id res chain seq x y z
N MET A 1 2.70 1.55 10.86
CA MET A 1 1.76 0.96 9.89
C MET A 1 0.44 0.88 10.61
N VAL A 2 -0.54 1.69 10.24
CA VAL A 2 -1.90 1.50 10.77
C VAL A 2 -2.31 0.15 10.21
N PHE A 3 -2.22 -0.90 11.01
CA PHE A 3 -3.08 -2.04 10.78
C PHE A 3 -4.47 -1.42 10.81
N LEU A 4 -5.13 -1.37 9.67
CA LEU A 4 -6.58 -1.35 9.70
C LEU A 4 -6.93 -2.69 10.34
N ASP A 5 -6.93 -2.71 11.67
CA ASP A 5 -7.53 -3.79 12.43
C ASP A 5 -8.91 -3.99 11.82
N PRO A 6 -9.29 -5.23 11.47
CA PRO A 6 -10.64 -5.43 11.02
C PRO A 6 -11.57 -5.11 12.21
N PRO A 7 -12.62 -4.30 12.03
CA PRO A 7 -13.08 -3.84 10.73
C PRO A 7 -13.43 -2.34 10.69
N LEU A 8 -13.04 -1.68 9.60
CA LEU A 8 -13.82 -0.55 9.09
C LEU A 8 -15.08 -1.09 8.37
N ASP A 9 -15.77 -2.08 8.95
CA ASP A 9 -17.04 -2.63 8.49
C ASP A 9 -18.19 -1.80 9.09
N ARG A 10 -18.34 -0.58 8.60
CA ARG A 10 -19.71 -0.07 8.53
C ARG A 10 -20.55 -0.82 7.47
N GLY A 11 -20.33 -2.14 7.31
CA GLY A 11 -20.98 -3.01 6.32
C GLY A 11 -20.50 -2.82 4.87
N LEU A 12 -19.31 -2.25 4.66
CA LEU A 12 -18.80 -1.99 3.31
C LEU A 12 -17.85 -3.11 2.85
N ASP A 13 -18.32 -3.89 1.88
CA ASP A 13 -17.51 -4.88 1.17
C ASP A 13 -16.62 -4.16 0.14
N ILE A 14 -15.42 -3.77 0.56
CA ILE A 14 -14.43 -3.07 -0.28
C ILE A 14 -13.15 -3.88 -0.30
N SER A 15 -12.68 -4.23 -1.49
CA SER A 15 -11.41 -4.94 -1.62
C SER A 15 -10.21 -4.04 -1.27
N PRO A 16 -9.09 -4.58 -0.78
CA PRO A 16 -7.89 -3.80 -0.48
C PRO A 16 -7.40 -2.92 -1.64
N ARG A 17 -7.51 -3.43 -2.87
CA ARG A 17 -7.18 -2.68 -4.09
C ARG A 17 -8.08 -1.48 -4.30
N GLU A 18 -9.38 -1.63 -4.10
CA GLU A 18 -10.35 -0.54 -4.22
C GLU A 18 -10.11 0.50 -3.13
N LEU A 19 -9.82 0.07 -1.90
CA LEU A 19 -9.44 0.96 -0.81
C LEU A 19 -8.20 1.80 -1.18
N ALA A 20 -7.15 1.16 -1.70
CA ALA A 20 -5.94 1.86 -2.13
C ALA A 20 -6.22 2.93 -3.21
N LEU A 21 -7.04 2.60 -4.20
CA LEU A 21 -7.41 3.54 -5.27
C LEU A 21 -8.31 4.69 -4.76
N LEU A 22 -9.17 4.43 -3.79
CA LEU A 22 -9.98 5.47 -3.14
C LEU A 22 -9.09 6.42 -2.33
N CYS A 23 -8.15 5.89 -1.55
CA CYS A 23 -7.17 6.70 -0.82
C CYS A 23 -6.33 7.57 -1.76
N GLN A 24 -5.84 7.00 -2.87
CA GLN A 24 -5.09 7.76 -3.89
C GLN A 24 -5.92 8.91 -4.47
N LYS A 25 -7.21 8.68 -4.74
CA LYS A 25 -8.11 9.74 -5.23
C LYS A 25 -8.29 10.85 -4.19
N VAL A 26 -8.44 10.50 -2.92
CA VAL A 26 -8.53 11.50 -1.84
C VAL A 26 -7.25 12.32 -1.76
N GLU A 27 -6.08 11.68 -1.84
CA GLU A 27 -4.79 12.36 -1.80
C GLU A 27 -4.62 13.33 -2.98
N ASN A 28 -4.93 12.87 -4.19
CA ASN A 28 -4.82 13.69 -5.40
C ASN A 28 -5.84 14.83 -5.45
N HIS A 29 -7.10 14.60 -5.06
CA HIS A 29 -8.19 15.54 -5.34
C HIS A 29 -8.66 16.35 -4.13
N ILE A 30 -8.50 15.82 -2.91
CA ILE A 30 -8.95 16.49 -1.68
C ILE A 30 -7.75 17.12 -0.97
N VAL A 31 -6.68 16.35 -0.77
CA VAL A 31 -5.43 16.89 -0.19
C VAL A 31 -4.71 17.77 -1.22
N GLY A 32 -4.87 17.47 -2.51
CA GLY A 32 -4.24 18.21 -3.60
C GLY A 32 -2.78 17.86 -3.82
N ALA A 33 -2.35 16.68 -3.36
CA ALA A 33 -0.99 16.18 -3.49
C ALA A 33 -0.91 15.19 -4.67
N PRO A 34 -0.27 15.56 -5.80
CA PRO A 34 -0.17 14.67 -6.96
C PRO A 34 0.77 13.49 -6.64
N CYS A 35 0.21 12.28 -6.56
CA CYS A 35 0.93 11.06 -6.22
C CYS A 35 0.52 9.85 -7.07
N GLY A 36 1.45 8.89 -7.18
CA GLY A 36 1.15 7.53 -7.65
C GLY A 36 0.34 6.73 -6.62
N VAL A 37 0.04 5.47 -6.92
CA VAL A 37 -0.73 4.57 -6.02
C VAL A 37 0.15 3.68 -5.14
N MET A 38 1.49 3.78 -5.26
CA MET A 38 2.42 2.82 -4.65
C MET A 38 2.21 2.71 -3.14
N ASP A 39 2.20 3.84 -2.44
CA ASP A 39 2.11 3.90 -0.99
C ASP A 39 0.81 3.30 -0.48
N GLN A 40 -0.31 3.67 -1.12
CA GLN A 40 -1.63 3.19 -0.74
C GLN A 40 -1.78 1.69 -1.05
N MET A 41 -1.19 1.20 -2.14
CA MET A 41 -1.21 -0.22 -2.51
C MET A 41 -0.37 -1.06 -1.55
N THR A 42 0.83 -0.60 -1.19
CA THR A 42 1.70 -1.28 -0.23
C THR A 42 1.06 -1.33 1.15
N LEU A 43 0.37 -0.26 1.58
CA LEU A 43 -0.33 -0.22 2.85
C LEU A 43 -1.55 -1.16 2.88
N ALA A 44 -2.36 -1.22 1.81
CA ALA A 44 -3.59 -1.99 1.78
C ALA A 44 -3.38 -3.48 1.44
N CYS A 45 -2.45 -3.79 0.52
CA CYS A 45 -2.27 -5.13 -0.05
C CYS A 45 -0.98 -5.83 0.41
N GLY A 46 -0.18 -5.19 1.28
CA GLY A 46 1.07 -5.76 1.78
C GLY A 46 0.84 -6.89 2.78
N GLU A 47 1.76 -7.85 2.80
CA GLU A 47 1.84 -8.90 3.83
C GLU A 47 3.12 -8.74 4.65
N ALA A 48 3.06 -9.13 5.92
CA ALA A 48 4.22 -9.11 6.80
C ALA A 48 5.35 -9.99 6.24
N ASN A 49 6.58 -9.47 6.26
CA ASN A 49 7.80 -10.14 5.80
C ASN A 49 7.86 -10.46 4.30
N LYS A 50 7.02 -9.84 3.47
CA LYS A 50 7.07 -9.97 2.01
C LYS A 50 7.15 -8.61 1.32
N LEU A 51 7.79 -8.59 0.16
CA LEU A 51 7.77 -7.44 -0.76
C LEU A 51 6.57 -7.56 -1.70
N LEU A 52 5.89 -6.45 -1.95
CA LEU A 52 4.80 -6.39 -2.92
C LEU A 52 5.36 -6.07 -4.31
N ALA A 53 5.26 -7.03 -5.25
CA ALA A 53 5.63 -6.83 -6.63
C ALA A 53 4.43 -6.28 -7.42
N MET A 54 4.60 -5.16 -8.11
CA MET A 54 3.54 -4.53 -8.90
C MET A 54 4.05 -3.83 -10.16
N ILE A 55 3.18 -3.73 -11.16
CA ILE A 55 3.38 -2.96 -12.38
C ILE A 55 2.55 -1.68 -12.27
N PHE A 56 3.09 -0.57 -12.77
CA PHE A 56 2.50 0.77 -12.59
C PHE A 56 1.56 1.20 -13.73
N GLN A 57 1.66 0.63 -14.92
CA GLN A 57 0.80 0.97 -16.07
C GLN A 57 0.51 -0.30 -16.90
N PRO A 58 -0.68 -0.91 -16.77
CA PRO A 58 -1.72 -0.60 -15.77
C PRO A 58 -1.28 -0.98 -14.34
N VAL A 59 -1.97 -0.44 -13.34
CA VAL A 59 -1.76 -0.81 -11.93
C VAL A 59 -2.24 -2.23 -11.69
N GLU A 60 -1.28 -3.12 -11.48
CA GLU A 60 -1.50 -4.56 -11.28
C GLU A 60 -0.52 -5.12 -10.24
N ILE A 61 -1.04 -5.88 -9.29
CA ILE A 61 -0.22 -6.63 -8.33
C ILE A 61 0.20 -7.93 -9.01
N VAL A 62 1.51 -8.12 -9.17
CA VAL A 62 2.10 -9.33 -9.77
C VAL A 62 2.17 -10.44 -8.72
N GLY A 63 2.40 -10.09 -7.45
CA GLY A 63 2.41 -11.04 -6.35
C GLY A 63 3.22 -10.54 -5.16
N LEU A 64 3.46 -11.46 -4.23
CA LEU A 64 4.28 -11.22 -3.05
C LEU A 64 5.59 -12.01 -3.16
N VAL A 65 6.69 -11.36 -2.82
CA VAL A 65 8.03 -11.93 -2.91
C VAL A 65 8.61 -12.07 -1.50
N ASP A 66 9.02 -13.28 -1.15
CA ASP A 66 9.67 -13.53 0.14
C ASP A 66 11.03 -12.84 0.23
N ILE A 67 11.34 -12.31 1.41
CA ILE A 67 12.63 -11.69 1.68
C ILE A 67 13.64 -12.80 2.05
N PRO A 68 14.78 -12.92 1.35
CA PRO A 68 15.81 -13.89 1.72
C PRO A 68 16.29 -13.68 3.16
N SER A 69 16.48 -14.77 3.92
CA SER A 69 16.77 -14.73 5.36
C SER A 69 18.04 -13.98 5.76
N HIS A 70 19.00 -13.87 4.82
CA HIS A 70 20.26 -13.17 4.98
C HIS A 70 20.19 -11.68 4.58
N ILE A 71 19.03 -11.19 4.16
CA ILE A 71 18.79 -9.79 3.80
C ILE A 71 17.96 -9.12 4.89
N ARG A 72 18.29 -7.86 5.18
CA ARG A 72 17.54 -6.99 6.10
C ARG A 72 17.44 -5.60 5.49
N PHE A 73 16.32 -4.94 5.72
CA PHE A 73 16.08 -3.56 5.30
C PHE A 73 16.17 -2.64 6.51
N TRP A 74 16.81 -1.49 6.33
CA TRP A 74 16.90 -0.43 7.34
C TRP A 74 16.44 0.87 6.69
N GLY A 75 15.37 1.47 7.23
CA GLY A 75 14.99 2.84 6.90
C GLY A 75 15.79 3.79 7.77
N ILE A 76 16.55 4.70 7.16
CA ILE A 76 17.27 5.75 7.87
C ILE A 76 16.59 7.07 7.55
N ASP A 77 15.93 7.64 8.55
CA ASP A 77 15.35 8.97 8.48
C ASP A 77 16.46 10.02 8.63
N LEU A 78 16.50 10.97 7.70
CA LEU A 78 17.49 12.05 7.68
C LEU A 78 17.02 13.30 8.46
N GLY A 79 15.77 13.31 8.93
CA GLY A 79 15.20 14.39 9.75
C GLY A 79 14.79 15.64 8.98
N ILE A 80 14.54 15.53 7.67
CA ILE A 80 14.06 16.58 6.77
C ILE A 80 12.85 16.08 5.99
#